data_AF-A0A7Y7CH28-F1
#
_entry.id   AF-A0A7Y7CH28-F1
#
_cell.length_a   1.000
_cell.length_b   1.000
_cell.length_c   1.000
_cell.angle_alpha   90.00
_cell.angle_beta   90.00
_cell.angle_gamma   90.00
#
_symmetry.space_group_name_H-M   'P 1'
#
loop_
_entity.id
_entity.type
_entity.pdbx_description
1 polymer ?
#
loop_
_entity_poly.entity_id
_entity_poly.type
_entity_poly.pdbx_seq_one_letter_code
_entity_poly.pdbx_strand_id
1 'polypeptide(L)'
;MKKRTHSILFILLVYPLTLFNCSFNQEKKESLEFIPYKIDLSPEAYFKAELPKNSLFFKEVDYVALETTEQSRIKNDYKVYASKDYIYTVAYRQILQFDRKTGKFIKEIGSYGYEIQNYTSTLPNVQSTNSNEILVLNSQGLSKINAVTNEFTKVSPRPSPFHDVAELNQDGLISFVSGDNNKIESHLLQFSKDGNELNQYYLNQTNYDPSSLVLSFGFQEGNFHSFNNEVFFKQIYNDTLYKVSEKGLSKYAYFNLGEFDIDWNKEIIQSEIYNNIIIINTYESEAYIFFIYWYRGSIKYGVYNKANQTSYLPEHNWMEDGFVDDLLGFIDFRPQSINEHNELVASFPTFEILFFLNSYGDESSIPKPLKALKMVKDGDNPVIGIATLK
;
A
#
# COMPACT_ATOMS: atom_id res chain seq x y z
N MET A 1 100.55 20.84 31.31
CA MET A 1 99.19 20.26 31.19
C MET A 1 98.21 21.36 30.80
N LYS A 2 97.46 21.12 29.70
CA LYS A 2 96.19 21.72 29.19
C LYS A 2 95.60 22.88 30.03
N LYS A 3 95.05 24.01 29.52
CA LYS A 3 94.48 24.47 28.23
C LYS A 3 94.11 25.98 28.45
N ARG A 4 94.62 27.00 27.73
CA ARG A 4 94.06 27.70 26.52
C ARG A 4 92.59 27.37 26.19
N THR A 5 91.66 28.25 25.81
CA THR A 5 91.62 29.67 25.39
C THR A 5 90.14 30.05 25.16
N HIS A 6 89.81 31.32 25.45
CA HIS A 6 89.02 32.32 24.69
C HIS A 6 87.67 31.95 24.03
N SER A 7 86.65 32.71 24.46
CA SER A 7 85.69 33.54 23.70
C SER A 7 85.17 33.08 22.34
N ILE A 8 83.85 33.18 22.11
CA ILE A 8 83.21 34.07 21.11
C ILE A 8 81.67 33.92 21.14
N LEU A 9 81.02 35.07 20.96
CA LEU A 9 79.61 35.40 20.77
C LEU A 9 79.05 34.83 19.44
N PHE A 10 77.84 34.24 19.38
CA PHE A 10 77.11 34.04 18.11
C PHE A 10 75.57 33.96 18.27
N ILE A 11 74.90 34.99 17.74
CA ILE A 11 73.75 35.05 16.81
C ILE A 11 72.54 34.08 16.96
N LEU A 12 71.36 34.74 16.97
CA LEU A 12 69.98 34.33 16.66
C LEU A 12 69.75 33.10 15.77
N LEU A 13 68.76 32.28 16.15
CA LEU A 13 67.95 31.49 15.22
C LEU A 13 66.50 31.36 15.74
N VAL A 14 65.60 32.09 15.10
CA VAL A 14 64.15 32.03 15.26
C VAL A 14 63.65 30.76 14.56
N TYR A 15 63.06 29.83 15.30
CA TYR A 15 62.37 28.68 14.74
C TYR A 15 60.92 29.05 14.39
N PRO A 16 60.43 28.78 13.17
CA PRO A 16 59.02 28.87 12.87
C PRO A 16 58.29 27.67 13.47
N LEU A 17 57.38 27.92 14.41
CA LEU A 17 56.38 26.94 14.84
C LEU A 17 55.43 26.70 13.68
N THR A 18 55.59 25.55 13.04
CA THR A 18 54.69 25.03 12.02
C THR A 18 53.29 24.88 12.61
N LEU A 19 52.32 25.49 11.93
CA LEU A 19 50.90 25.35 12.16
C LEU A 19 50.52 23.86 12.07
N PHE A 20 50.27 23.22 13.21
CA PHE A 20 49.47 22.01 13.25
C PHE A 20 48.03 22.42 12.98
N ASN A 21 47.69 22.44 11.69
CA ASN A 21 46.34 22.52 11.20
C ASN A 21 45.67 21.17 11.50
N CYS A 22 45.18 21.00 12.73
CA CYS A 22 44.22 19.94 13.03
C CYS A 22 42.94 20.30 12.30
N SER A 23 42.82 19.83 11.05
CA SER A 23 41.52 19.62 10.43
C SER A 23 40.79 18.59 11.30
N PHE A 24 40.02 19.09 12.25
CA PHE A 24 39.04 18.32 13.00
C PHE A 24 37.96 17.93 11.98
N ASN A 25 38.23 16.87 11.22
CA ASN A 25 37.20 16.18 10.46
C ASN A 25 36.19 15.71 11.50
N GLN A 26 35.10 16.45 11.64
CA GLN A 26 33.87 15.90 12.20
C GLN A 26 33.46 14.80 11.23
N GLU A 27 33.88 13.57 11.52
CA GLU A 27 33.17 12.40 11.05
C GLU A 27 31.71 12.62 11.47
N LYS A 28 30.90 12.96 10.48
CA LYS A 28 29.46 13.00 10.58
C LYS A 28 29.09 11.58 10.96
N LYS A 29 28.88 11.35 12.26
CA LYS A 29 28.28 10.12 12.76
C LYS A 29 26.95 10.02 12.04
N GLU A 30 26.90 9.24 10.96
CA GLU A 30 25.66 8.75 10.40
C GLU A 30 24.96 8.06 11.57
N SER A 31 23.95 8.72 12.12
CA SER A 31 23.01 8.04 12.99
C SER A 31 22.42 6.94 12.11
N LEU A 32 22.85 5.70 12.35
CA LEU A 32 22.26 4.51 11.74
C LEU A 32 20.74 4.64 11.88
N GLU A 33 20.08 4.92 10.76
CA GLU A 33 18.64 5.04 10.71
C GLU A 33 18.06 3.68 11.10
N PHE A 34 17.36 3.63 12.24
CA PHE A 34 16.78 2.39 12.73
C PHE A 34 15.55 2.06 11.86
N ILE A 35 15.61 0.93 11.16
CA ILE A 35 14.47 0.38 10.40
C ILE A 35 13.88 -0.77 11.21
N PRO A 36 12.65 -0.63 11.75
CA PRO A 36 12.04 -1.64 12.63
C PRO A 36 11.91 -3.03 12.01
N TYR A 37 11.56 -3.12 10.72
CA TYR A 37 11.24 -4.39 10.08
C TYR A 37 12.04 -4.62 8.80
N LYS A 38 12.67 -5.80 8.72
CA LYS A 38 13.26 -6.33 7.48
C LYS A 38 12.38 -7.46 6.97
N ILE A 39 11.74 -7.25 5.83
CA ILE A 39 10.88 -8.21 5.15
C ILE A 39 11.71 -8.86 4.05
N ASP A 40 12.16 -10.10 4.26
CA ASP A 40 13.06 -10.77 3.31
C ASP A 40 12.30 -11.47 2.20
N LEU A 41 12.52 -11.04 0.96
CA LEU A 41 12.01 -11.62 -0.28
C LEU A 41 13.17 -11.99 -1.23
N SER A 42 14.41 -12.04 -0.74
CA SER A 42 15.54 -12.50 -1.55
C SER A 42 15.27 -13.89 -2.11
N PRO A 43 15.87 -14.30 -3.25
CA PRO A 43 15.61 -15.61 -3.84
C PRO A 43 15.67 -16.76 -2.84
N GLU A 44 16.66 -16.78 -1.95
CA GLU A 44 16.76 -17.80 -0.91
C GLU A 44 15.57 -17.81 0.06
N ALA A 45 15.16 -16.64 0.55
CA ALA A 45 14.02 -16.50 1.45
C ALA A 45 12.71 -16.84 0.73
N TYR A 46 12.54 -16.32 -0.48
CA TYR A 46 11.34 -16.50 -1.31
C TYR A 46 11.07 -17.99 -1.55
N PHE A 47 12.06 -18.73 -2.06
CA PHE A 47 11.90 -20.15 -2.40
C PHE A 47 11.79 -21.10 -1.20
N LYS A 48 12.06 -20.61 0.03
CA LYS A 48 11.96 -21.38 1.27
C LYS A 48 10.80 -20.94 2.16
N ALA A 49 10.11 -19.85 1.82
CA ALA A 49 9.05 -19.29 2.63
C ALA A 49 7.87 -20.27 2.73
N GLU A 50 7.23 -20.28 3.90
CA GLU A 50 5.98 -21.00 4.08
C GLU A 50 4.83 -20.26 3.38
N LEU A 51 3.83 -21.03 2.92
CA LEU A 51 2.64 -20.47 2.29
C LEU A 51 1.82 -19.64 3.29
N PRO A 52 1.22 -18.51 2.86
CA PRO A 52 0.34 -17.71 3.69
C PRO A 52 -1.01 -18.41 3.86
N LYS A 53 -1.07 -19.38 4.77
CA LYS A 53 -2.28 -20.15 5.06
C LYS A 53 -3.26 -19.36 5.93
N ASN A 54 -4.54 -19.38 5.59
CA ASN A 54 -5.60 -18.72 6.35
C ASN A 54 -5.58 -19.11 7.84
N SER A 55 -5.35 -20.38 8.16
CA SER A 55 -5.30 -20.87 9.54
C SER A 55 -4.20 -20.23 10.40
N LEU A 56 -3.19 -19.59 9.82
CA LEU A 56 -2.14 -18.89 10.55
C LEU A 56 -2.62 -17.53 11.09
N PHE A 57 -3.46 -16.84 10.34
CA PHE A 57 -3.78 -15.42 10.57
C PHE A 57 -5.27 -15.18 10.84
N PHE A 58 -6.15 -16.04 10.34
CA PHE A 58 -7.60 -15.85 10.39
C PHE A 58 -8.24 -16.61 11.53
N LYS A 59 -9.08 -15.91 12.29
CA LYS A 59 -9.96 -16.49 13.29
C LYS A 59 -11.21 -17.08 12.64
N GLU A 60 -11.83 -16.33 11.74
CA GLU A 60 -13.03 -16.73 11.00
C GLU A 60 -13.13 -15.94 9.69
N VAL A 61 -13.90 -16.47 8.74
CA VAL A 61 -14.19 -15.82 7.46
C VAL A 61 -15.68 -15.93 7.17
N ASP A 62 -16.32 -14.77 6.97
CA ASP A 62 -17.70 -14.67 6.51
C ASP A 62 -17.75 -14.45 5.00
N TYR A 63 -18.65 -15.16 4.31
CA TYR A 63 -18.88 -14.99 2.87
C TYR A 63 -20.30 -14.46 2.63
N VAL A 64 -20.39 -13.34 1.92
CA VAL A 64 -21.63 -12.59 1.71
C VAL A 64 -21.87 -12.40 0.22
N ALA A 65 -22.85 -13.10 -0.34
CA ALA A 65 -23.25 -12.91 -1.73
C ALA A 65 -24.02 -11.59 -1.88
N LEU A 66 -23.54 -10.69 -2.72
CA LEU A 66 -24.19 -9.39 -2.92
C LEU A 66 -25.39 -9.52 -3.86
N GLU A 67 -26.49 -8.86 -3.51
CA GLU A 67 -27.71 -8.83 -4.30
C GLU A 67 -27.44 -8.24 -5.69
N THR A 68 -27.95 -8.91 -6.73
CA THR A 68 -27.79 -8.50 -8.12
C THR A 68 -29.13 -8.09 -8.71
N THR A 69 -29.26 -6.79 -8.97
CA THR A 69 -30.38 -6.16 -9.66
C THR A 69 -29.84 -5.13 -10.64
N GLU A 70 -30.70 -4.52 -11.46
CA GLU A 70 -30.28 -3.40 -12.32
C GLU A 70 -29.71 -2.22 -11.52
N GLN A 71 -30.25 -1.95 -10.33
CA GLN A 71 -29.83 -0.83 -9.47
C GLN A 71 -28.55 -1.12 -8.68
N SER A 72 -28.27 -2.40 -8.41
CA SER A 72 -27.14 -2.82 -7.58
C SER A 72 -25.98 -3.40 -8.39
N ARG A 73 -26.03 -3.35 -9.72
CA ARG A 73 -24.97 -3.90 -10.57
C ARG A 73 -23.66 -3.13 -10.37
N ILE A 74 -22.64 -3.84 -9.93
CA ILE A 74 -21.32 -3.28 -9.65
C ILE A 74 -20.58 -3.09 -10.97
N LYS A 75 -20.05 -1.88 -11.20
CA LYS A 75 -19.19 -1.57 -12.35
C LYS A 75 -17.80 -2.21 -12.20
N ASN A 76 -17.10 -2.37 -13.31
CA ASN A 76 -15.72 -2.89 -13.34
C ASN A 76 -14.74 -2.01 -12.54
N ASP A 77 -13.56 -2.57 -12.26
CA ASP A 77 -12.45 -1.90 -11.55
C ASP A 77 -12.87 -1.32 -10.19
N TYR A 78 -13.73 -2.07 -9.49
CA TYR A 78 -14.19 -1.73 -8.15
C TYR A 78 -13.20 -2.18 -7.07
N LYS A 79 -13.26 -1.51 -5.92
CA LYS A 79 -12.67 -1.95 -4.65
C LYS A 79 -13.77 -2.21 -3.64
N VAL A 80 -13.52 -3.15 -2.73
CA VAL A 80 -14.45 -3.50 -1.66
C VAL A 80 -13.93 -3.09 -0.29
N TYR A 81 -14.83 -2.54 0.50
CA TYR A 81 -14.61 -2.13 1.89
C TYR A 81 -15.75 -2.66 2.75
N ALA A 82 -15.51 -2.83 4.05
CA ALA A 82 -16.54 -3.24 4.98
C ALA A 82 -16.40 -2.48 6.31
N SER A 83 -17.50 -1.96 6.81
CA SER A 83 -17.62 -1.50 8.19
C SER A 83 -18.25 -2.58 9.05
N LYS A 84 -18.57 -2.25 10.30
CA LYS A 84 -19.28 -3.15 11.21
C LYS A 84 -20.63 -3.62 10.66
N ASP A 85 -21.35 -2.76 9.95
CA ASP A 85 -22.75 -3.00 9.56
C ASP A 85 -22.96 -3.09 8.04
N TYR A 86 -21.99 -2.61 7.24
CA TYR A 86 -22.17 -2.45 5.80
C TYR A 86 -20.97 -2.94 4.99
N ILE A 87 -21.25 -3.29 3.74
CA ILE A 87 -20.26 -3.52 2.69
C ILE A 87 -20.41 -2.38 1.67
N TYR A 88 -19.27 -1.88 1.18
CA TYR A 88 -19.19 -0.83 0.18
C TYR A 88 -18.41 -1.31 -1.03
N THR A 89 -18.93 -1.03 -2.22
CA THR A 89 -18.18 -1.19 -3.47
C THR A 89 -17.95 0.19 -4.06
N VAL A 90 -16.68 0.55 -4.27
CA VAL A 90 -16.28 1.82 -4.88
C VAL A 90 -15.70 1.52 -6.25
N ALA A 91 -16.43 1.89 -7.30
CA ALA A 91 -16.00 1.76 -8.69
C ALA A 91 -15.88 3.14 -9.33
N TYR A 92 -15.44 3.22 -10.59
CA TYR A 92 -15.41 4.49 -11.30
C TYR A 92 -16.80 5.15 -11.37
N ARG A 93 -16.95 6.27 -10.65
CA ARG A 93 -18.18 7.06 -10.56
C ARG A 93 -19.40 6.29 -10.02
N GLN A 94 -19.18 5.31 -9.14
CA GLN A 94 -20.26 4.56 -8.49
C GLN A 94 -19.81 4.13 -7.09
N ILE A 95 -20.67 4.33 -6.11
CA ILE A 95 -20.47 3.84 -4.75
C ILE A 95 -21.77 3.14 -4.33
N LEU A 96 -21.74 1.84 -4.08
CA LEU A 96 -22.92 1.10 -3.65
C LEU A 96 -22.75 0.61 -2.21
N GLN A 97 -23.86 0.62 -1.47
CA GLN A 97 -23.95 0.11 -0.11
C GLN A 97 -24.78 -1.16 -0.07
N PHE A 98 -24.29 -2.16 0.65
CA PHE A 98 -24.97 -3.41 0.90
C PHE A 98 -25.03 -3.70 2.41
N ASP A 99 -26.06 -4.41 2.84
CA ASP A 99 -26.14 -4.98 4.19
C ASP A 99 -25.03 -6.02 4.37
N ARG A 100 -24.22 -5.88 5.41
CA ARG A 100 -23.07 -6.78 5.64
C ARG A 100 -23.50 -8.23 5.88
N LYS A 101 -24.66 -8.47 6.46
CA LYS A 101 -25.07 -9.83 6.86
C LYS A 101 -25.82 -10.54 5.75
N THR A 102 -26.69 -9.84 5.04
CA THR A 102 -27.57 -10.44 4.04
C THR A 102 -27.11 -10.18 2.62
N GLY A 103 -26.15 -9.28 2.40
CA GLY A 103 -25.71 -8.86 1.07
C GLY A 103 -26.75 -8.07 0.28
N LYS A 104 -27.85 -7.67 0.91
CA LYS A 104 -28.94 -6.94 0.23
C LYS A 104 -28.49 -5.54 -0.13
N PHE A 105 -28.83 -5.09 -1.32
CA PHE A 105 -28.59 -3.72 -1.74
C PHE A 105 -29.41 -2.76 -0.89
N ILE A 106 -28.76 -1.70 -0.41
CA ILE A 106 -29.39 -0.68 0.41
C ILE A 106 -29.64 0.56 -0.44
N LYS A 107 -28.57 1.13 -1.02
CA LYS A 107 -28.61 2.35 -1.83
C LYS A 107 -27.30 2.57 -2.59
N GLU A 108 -27.37 3.42 -3.61
CA GLU A 108 -26.20 4.12 -4.13
C GLU A 108 -25.87 5.30 -3.19
N ILE A 109 -24.60 5.46 -2.85
CA ILE A 109 -24.09 6.53 -1.98
C ILE A 109 -23.65 7.68 -2.86
N GLY A 110 -24.19 8.88 -2.61
CA GLY A 110 -24.04 10.04 -3.48
C GLY A 110 -24.52 9.76 -4.90
N SER A 111 -24.06 10.57 -5.84
CA SER A 111 -24.23 10.30 -7.27
C SER A 111 -23.20 11.08 -8.07
N TYR A 112 -22.92 10.59 -9.27
CA TYR A 112 -22.04 11.28 -10.21
C TYR A 112 -22.72 12.52 -10.80
N GLY A 113 -22.02 13.64 -10.81
CA GLY A 113 -22.51 14.89 -11.36
C GLY A 113 -21.58 16.05 -11.06
N TYR A 114 -21.94 17.23 -11.57
CA TYR A 114 -21.17 18.46 -11.38
C TYR A 114 -21.81 19.43 -10.38
N GLU A 115 -22.96 19.07 -9.81
CA GLU A 115 -23.60 19.88 -8.78
C GLU A 115 -22.87 19.74 -7.44
N ILE A 116 -23.15 20.65 -6.50
CA ILE A 116 -22.47 20.71 -5.20
C ILE A 116 -22.69 19.44 -4.37
N GLN A 117 -23.82 18.75 -4.57
CA GLN A 117 -24.20 17.54 -3.84
C GLN A 117 -23.76 16.24 -4.54
N ASN A 118 -23.01 16.34 -5.64
CA ASN A 118 -22.53 15.20 -6.40
C ASN A 118 -21.02 15.07 -6.29
N TYR A 119 -20.50 13.86 -6.46
CA TYR A 119 -19.07 13.67 -6.75
C TYR A 119 -18.83 13.73 -8.26
N THR A 120 -17.70 14.32 -8.65
CA THR A 120 -17.19 14.33 -10.02
C THR A 120 -16.28 13.13 -10.29
N SER A 121 -15.68 12.57 -9.22
CA SER A 121 -14.89 11.35 -9.28
C SER A 121 -14.92 10.59 -7.95
N THR A 122 -14.89 9.26 -8.03
CA THR A 122 -14.59 8.37 -6.91
C THR A 122 -13.09 8.14 -6.80
N LEU A 123 -12.65 7.65 -5.64
CA LEU A 123 -11.26 7.35 -5.34
C LEU A 123 -11.16 5.90 -4.81
N PRO A 124 -11.30 4.88 -5.69
CA PRO A 124 -11.51 3.50 -5.26
C PRO A 124 -10.38 2.90 -4.45
N ASN A 125 -9.14 3.37 -4.58
CA ASN A 125 -8.01 2.83 -3.84
C ASN A 125 -7.66 3.64 -2.57
N VAL A 126 -8.33 4.78 -2.36
CA VAL A 126 -8.04 5.66 -1.22
C VAL A 126 -8.85 5.17 -0.03
N GLN A 127 -8.17 4.53 0.92
CA GLN A 127 -8.81 4.01 2.12
C GLN A 127 -8.96 5.09 3.19
N SER A 128 -10.16 5.25 3.73
CA SER A 128 -10.40 6.09 4.92
C SER A 128 -10.15 5.32 6.21
N THR A 129 -9.77 6.03 7.27
CA THR A 129 -9.58 5.45 8.62
C THR A 129 -10.88 4.94 9.25
N ASN A 130 -12.02 5.51 8.84
CA ASN A 130 -13.35 5.05 9.20
C ASN A 130 -14.00 4.45 7.96
N SER A 131 -14.36 3.17 8.01
CA SER A 131 -14.94 2.46 6.87
C SER A 131 -16.31 3.01 6.42
N ASN A 132 -17.01 3.77 7.25
CA ASN A 132 -18.26 4.44 6.88
C ASN A 132 -18.03 5.79 6.18
N GLU A 133 -16.79 6.21 6.00
CA GLU A 133 -16.43 7.45 5.34
C GLU A 133 -15.69 7.14 4.04
N ILE A 134 -16.08 7.77 2.94
CA ILE A 134 -15.48 7.52 1.63
C ILE A 134 -15.01 8.85 1.04
N LEU A 135 -13.74 8.91 0.65
CA LEU A 135 -13.17 10.09 0.00
C LEU A 135 -13.54 10.13 -1.48
N VAL A 136 -13.92 11.31 -1.94
CA VAL A 136 -14.35 11.58 -3.31
C VAL A 136 -13.89 12.98 -3.74
N LEU A 137 -13.88 13.23 -5.04
CA LEU A 137 -13.75 14.57 -5.58
C LEU A 137 -15.13 15.11 -5.95
N ASN A 138 -15.42 16.36 -5.61
CA ASN A 138 -16.61 17.07 -6.08
C ASN A 138 -16.24 18.46 -6.62
N SER A 139 -17.25 19.28 -6.94
CA SER A 139 -17.07 20.66 -7.41
C SER A 139 -16.35 21.58 -6.39
N GLN A 140 -16.24 21.16 -5.13
CA GLN A 140 -15.58 21.90 -4.06
C GLN A 140 -14.17 21.36 -3.73
N GLY A 141 -13.66 20.38 -4.46
CA GLY A 141 -12.35 19.75 -4.23
C GLY A 141 -12.48 18.37 -3.58
N LEU A 142 -11.51 18.02 -2.73
CA LEU A 142 -11.54 16.78 -1.95
C LEU A 142 -12.63 16.87 -0.89
N SER A 143 -13.52 15.88 -0.89
CA SER A 143 -14.63 15.76 0.05
C SER A 143 -14.75 14.34 0.55
N LYS A 144 -15.49 14.18 1.63
CA LYS A 144 -15.79 12.90 2.25
C LYS A 144 -17.31 12.74 2.28
N ILE A 145 -17.80 11.57 1.89
CA ILE A 145 -19.20 11.20 2.07
C ILE A 145 -19.33 10.25 3.25
N ASN A 146 -20.22 10.58 4.18
CA ASN A 146 -20.65 9.64 5.20
C ASN A 146 -21.60 8.64 4.53
N ALA A 147 -21.19 7.39 4.40
CA ALA A 147 -21.93 6.36 3.71
C ALA A 147 -23.26 5.99 4.40
N VAL A 148 -23.38 6.23 5.71
CA VAL A 148 -24.61 5.99 6.48
C VAL A 148 -25.62 7.10 6.24
N THR A 149 -25.23 8.36 6.46
CA THR A 149 -26.15 9.51 6.34
C THR A 149 -26.28 10.05 4.91
N ASN A 150 -25.36 9.68 4.02
CA ASN A 150 -25.21 10.22 2.66
C ASN A 150 -24.81 11.70 2.61
N GLU A 151 -24.26 12.23 3.69
CA GLU A 151 -23.88 13.66 3.81
C GLU A 151 -22.43 13.89 3.37
N PHE A 152 -22.22 14.99 2.64
CA PHE A 152 -20.89 15.43 2.22
C PHE A 152 -20.28 16.37 3.25
N THR A 153 -19.00 16.15 3.55
CA THR A 153 -18.15 17.07 4.29
C THR A 153 -16.97 17.47 3.40
N LYS A 154 -16.76 18.77 3.21
CA LYS A 154 -15.59 19.27 2.49
C LYS A 154 -14.33 19.00 3.31
N VAL A 155 -13.31 18.41 2.68
CA VAL A 155 -12.02 18.10 3.29
C VAL A 155 -10.97 19.13 2.88
N SER A 156 -10.87 19.44 1.59
CA SER A 156 -9.94 20.46 1.09
C SER A 156 -10.40 21.04 -0.26
N PRO A 157 -10.27 22.36 -0.49
CA PRO A 157 -10.59 22.96 -1.78
C PRO A 157 -9.62 22.59 -2.92
N ARG A 158 -8.49 21.93 -2.62
CA ARG A 158 -7.46 21.64 -3.61
C ARG A 158 -7.98 20.62 -4.67
N PRO A 159 -7.86 20.92 -5.97
CA PRO A 159 -8.26 19.99 -7.03
C PRO A 159 -7.19 18.91 -7.30
N SER A 160 -7.61 17.84 -7.98
CA SER A 160 -6.79 16.77 -8.59
C SER A 160 -5.56 17.33 -9.35
N PRO A 161 -4.39 16.63 -9.42
CA PRO A 161 -4.23 15.18 -9.44
C PRO A 161 -3.66 14.59 -8.15
N PHE A 162 -4.52 14.03 -7.30
CA PHE A 162 -4.07 13.11 -6.25
C PHE A 162 -4.08 11.70 -6.82
N HIS A 163 -2.91 11.05 -6.90
CA HIS A 163 -2.87 9.63 -7.24
C HIS A 163 -3.41 8.80 -6.06
N ASP A 164 -3.04 9.22 -4.84
CA ASP A 164 -3.56 8.77 -3.55
C ASP A 164 -3.42 9.94 -2.54
N VAL A 165 -4.20 9.93 -1.45
CA VAL A 165 -4.24 10.97 -0.41
C VAL A 165 -4.59 10.39 0.97
N ALA A 166 -3.94 10.89 2.01
CA ALA A 166 -4.20 10.52 3.39
C ALA A 166 -4.36 11.74 4.31
N GLU A 167 -5.18 11.60 5.35
CA GLU A 167 -5.24 12.54 6.48
C GLU A 167 -4.01 12.30 7.38
N LEU A 168 -3.05 13.22 7.34
CA LEU A 168 -1.79 13.08 8.09
C LEU A 168 -2.00 13.40 9.58
N ASN A 169 -2.85 14.37 9.88
CA ASN A 169 -3.25 14.76 11.23
C ASN A 169 -4.55 15.59 11.18
N GLN A 170 -4.91 16.24 12.30
CA GLN A 170 -6.15 17.01 12.41
C GLN A 170 -6.27 18.12 11.35
N ASP A 171 -5.16 18.73 10.95
CA ASP A 171 -5.13 19.94 10.10
C ASP A 171 -4.48 19.72 8.73
N GLY A 172 -3.70 18.64 8.58
CA GLY A 172 -2.86 18.35 7.43
C GLY A 172 -3.26 17.10 6.65
N LEU A 173 -3.14 17.19 5.33
CA LEU A 173 -3.27 16.13 4.35
C LEU A 173 -1.91 15.90 3.68
N ILE A 174 -1.73 14.70 3.13
CA ILE A 174 -0.60 14.36 2.29
C ILE A 174 -1.07 13.59 1.07
N SER A 175 -0.55 13.93 -0.10
CA SER A 175 -0.87 13.23 -1.35
C SER A 175 0.39 12.86 -2.10
N PHE A 176 0.31 11.76 -2.85
CA PHE A 176 1.34 11.39 -3.79
C PHE A 176 1.05 12.05 -5.14
N VAL A 177 2.03 12.80 -5.63
CA VAL A 177 2.02 13.42 -6.96
C VAL A 177 2.94 12.60 -7.85
N SER A 178 2.36 11.93 -8.84
CA SER A 178 3.12 11.22 -9.87
C SER A 178 3.98 12.22 -10.64
N GLY A 179 5.22 11.85 -10.94
CA GLY A 179 6.10 12.68 -11.76
C GLY A 179 5.64 12.76 -13.22
N ASP A 180 6.40 13.48 -14.04
CA ASP A 180 6.25 13.46 -15.49
C ASP A 180 6.62 12.09 -16.09
N ASN A 181 6.65 11.97 -17.43
CA ASN A 181 7.04 10.72 -18.09
C ASN A 181 8.45 10.22 -17.70
N ASN A 182 9.29 11.09 -17.12
CA ASN A 182 10.61 10.76 -16.64
C ASN A 182 10.65 10.53 -15.12
N LYS A 183 9.52 10.72 -14.41
CA LYS A 183 9.32 10.41 -12.99
C LYS A 183 10.23 11.18 -12.02
N ILE A 184 11.07 12.08 -12.55
CA ILE A 184 12.06 12.92 -11.85
C ILE A 184 11.40 13.81 -10.80
N GLU A 185 10.14 14.20 -11.02
CA GLU A 185 9.41 15.11 -10.15
C GLU A 185 8.42 14.42 -9.20
N SER A 186 8.45 13.08 -9.07
CA SER A 186 7.54 12.41 -8.13
C SER A 186 7.86 12.82 -6.68
N HIS A 187 6.82 13.26 -5.97
CA HIS A 187 6.96 13.80 -4.62
C HIS A 187 5.70 13.57 -3.79
N LEU A 188 5.88 13.66 -2.48
CA LEU A 188 4.77 13.80 -1.56
C LEU A 188 4.52 15.27 -1.29
N LEU A 189 3.26 15.66 -1.45
CA LEU A 189 2.80 17.00 -1.24
C LEU A 189 2.00 17.05 0.05
N GLN A 190 2.48 17.81 1.04
CA GLN A 190 1.76 18.10 2.27
C GLN A 190 1.00 19.41 2.12
N PHE A 191 -0.28 19.42 2.50
CA PHE A 191 -1.13 20.60 2.40
C PHE A 191 -2.18 20.63 3.52
N SER A 192 -2.61 21.83 3.89
CA SER A 192 -3.65 22.04 4.90
C SER A 192 -5.04 21.72 4.36
N LYS A 193 -6.02 21.53 5.26
CA LYS A 193 -7.45 21.43 4.90
C LYS A 193 -8.00 22.67 4.19
N ASP A 194 -7.36 23.83 4.32
CA ASP A 194 -7.69 25.02 3.54
C ASP A 194 -7.10 25.00 2.11
N GLY A 195 -6.31 23.98 1.77
CA GLY A 195 -5.72 23.77 0.45
C GLY A 195 -4.33 24.42 0.28
N ASN A 196 -3.84 25.14 1.29
CA ASN A 196 -2.51 25.75 1.25
C ASN A 196 -1.44 24.66 1.34
N GLU A 197 -0.47 24.74 0.44
CA GLU A 197 0.72 23.91 0.48
C GLU A 197 1.55 24.20 1.73
N LEU A 198 2.03 23.14 2.38
CA LEU A 198 2.84 23.21 3.59
C LEU A 198 4.27 22.75 3.32
N ASN A 199 4.43 21.65 2.58
CA ASN A 199 5.74 21.08 2.27
C ASN A 199 5.70 20.15 1.05
N GLN A 200 6.87 19.89 0.46
CA GLN A 200 7.07 18.88 -0.58
C GLN A 200 8.27 17.99 -0.23
N TYR A 201 8.10 16.68 -0.35
CA TYR A 201 9.15 15.69 -0.13
C TYR A 201 9.42 14.94 -1.43
N TYR A 202 10.51 15.30 -2.10
CA TYR A 202 10.96 14.59 -3.30
C TYR A 202 11.52 13.23 -2.92
N LEU A 203 11.06 12.19 -3.63
CA LEU A 203 11.41 10.80 -3.32
C LEU A 203 12.75 10.36 -3.97
N ASN A 204 13.49 11.32 -4.56
CA ASN A 204 14.83 11.22 -5.15
C ASN A 204 15.16 9.90 -5.88
N GLN A 205 15.01 9.90 -7.21
CA GLN A 205 15.77 9.03 -8.11
C GLN A 205 16.81 9.89 -8.83
N THR A 206 17.97 10.10 -8.21
CA THR A 206 18.92 11.13 -8.67
C THR A 206 19.65 10.80 -9.98
N ASN A 207 19.45 9.63 -10.60
CA ASN A 207 20.16 9.23 -11.83
C ASN A 207 19.25 8.58 -12.90
N TYR A 208 17.93 8.81 -12.87
CA TYR A 208 17.02 8.26 -13.88
C TYR A 208 17.37 8.78 -15.29
N ASP A 209 17.50 7.87 -16.27
CA ASP A 209 17.69 8.21 -17.69
C ASP A 209 16.32 8.33 -18.40
N PRO A 210 15.92 9.55 -18.84
CA PRO A 210 14.67 9.84 -19.56
C PRO A 210 14.43 9.04 -20.84
N SER A 211 15.47 8.41 -21.41
CA SER A 211 15.35 7.65 -22.65
C SER A 211 14.64 6.31 -22.48
N SER A 212 14.56 5.81 -21.24
CA SER A 212 13.81 4.61 -20.91
C SER A 212 12.34 4.95 -20.66
N LEU A 213 11.47 4.55 -21.59
CA LEU A 213 10.04 4.81 -21.51
C LEU A 213 9.44 3.82 -20.50
N VAL A 214 9.45 4.15 -19.21
CA VAL A 214 8.75 3.32 -18.21
C VAL A 214 7.25 3.56 -18.35
N LEU A 215 6.62 2.75 -19.21
CA LEU A 215 5.18 2.66 -19.35
C LEU A 215 4.52 2.61 -17.97
N SER A 216 3.44 3.37 -17.79
CA SER A 216 2.57 3.22 -16.63
C SER A 216 2.14 1.75 -16.54
N PHE A 217 2.42 1.09 -15.42
CA PHE A 217 2.17 -0.34 -15.25
C PHE A 217 0.68 -0.68 -15.02
N GLY A 218 -0.22 0.31 -15.15
CA GLY A 218 -1.63 0.15 -14.81
C GLY A 218 -1.90 0.03 -13.31
N PHE A 219 -0.87 0.14 -12.46
CA PHE A 219 -0.98 0.20 -11.00
C PHE A 219 -0.86 1.63 -10.50
N GLN A 220 -1.40 1.89 -9.31
CA GLN A 220 -1.07 3.11 -8.58
C GLN A 220 0.40 3.08 -8.15
N GLU A 221 1.15 4.11 -8.55
CA GLU A 221 2.61 4.15 -8.35
C GLU A 221 3.01 4.49 -6.91
N GLY A 222 2.10 5.11 -6.14
CA GLY A 222 2.28 5.43 -4.74
C GLY A 222 0.96 5.29 -4.00
N ASN A 223 1.00 4.61 -2.85
CA ASN A 223 -0.16 4.26 -2.06
C ASN A 223 0.08 4.62 -0.58
N PHE A 224 -0.98 5.07 0.09
CA PHE A 224 -0.99 5.28 1.53
C PHE A 224 -1.83 4.22 2.24
N HIS A 225 -1.37 3.83 3.42
CA HIS A 225 -2.22 3.13 4.37
C HIS A 225 -2.15 3.82 5.73
N SER A 226 -3.24 3.71 6.49
CA SER A 226 -3.29 4.21 7.86
C SER A 226 -3.32 3.03 8.84
N PHE A 227 -2.53 3.12 9.90
CA PHE A 227 -2.51 2.14 10.97
C PHE A 227 -2.15 2.85 12.30
N ASN A 228 -2.92 2.58 13.36
CA ASN A 228 -2.73 3.22 14.68
C ASN A 228 -2.63 4.75 14.65
N ASN A 229 -3.49 5.40 13.85
CA ASN A 229 -3.50 6.85 13.62
C ASN A 229 -2.19 7.41 13.02
N GLU A 230 -1.39 6.54 12.41
CA GLU A 230 -0.19 6.91 11.67
C GLU A 230 -0.38 6.61 10.19
N VAL A 231 0.29 7.40 9.34
CA VAL A 231 0.23 7.27 7.88
C VAL A 231 1.54 6.66 7.39
N PHE A 232 1.41 5.68 6.52
CA PHE A 232 2.52 5.02 5.86
C PHE A 232 2.40 5.18 4.36
N PHE A 233 3.54 5.19 3.67
CA PHE A 233 3.61 5.42 2.23
C PHE A 233 4.53 4.40 1.58
N LYS A 234 4.03 3.76 0.51
CA LYS A 234 4.82 2.88 -0.35
C LYS A 234 4.72 3.35 -1.80
N GLN A 235 5.89 3.53 -2.42
CA GLN A 235 6.01 3.78 -3.86
C GLN A 235 6.58 2.55 -4.55
N ILE A 236 6.15 2.25 -5.79
CA ILE A 236 6.59 1.05 -6.51
C ILE A 236 8.08 1.06 -6.90
N TYR A 237 8.73 2.22 -6.93
CA TYR A 237 10.12 2.39 -7.39
C TYR A 237 11.18 2.30 -6.28
N ASN A 238 10.79 1.84 -5.10
CA ASN A 238 11.72 1.60 -4.02
C ASN A 238 11.30 0.36 -3.23
N ASP A 239 12.22 -0.09 -2.41
CA ASP A 239 12.10 -1.27 -1.55
C ASP A 239 11.67 -0.90 -0.13
N THR A 240 11.23 0.34 0.12
CA THR A 240 11.10 0.86 1.48
C THR A 240 9.67 1.34 1.74
N LEU A 241 9.09 0.87 2.84
CA LEU A 241 7.86 1.41 3.41
C LEU A 241 8.25 2.56 4.35
N TYR A 242 7.71 3.75 4.10
CA TYR A 242 7.99 4.93 4.91
C TYR A 242 6.84 5.21 5.87
N LYS A 243 7.18 5.61 7.09
CA LYS A 243 6.26 6.32 7.98
C LYS A 243 6.32 7.81 7.65
N VAL A 244 5.15 8.40 7.47
CA VAL A 244 4.96 9.79 7.07
C VAL A 244 4.64 10.64 8.30
N SER A 245 5.28 11.80 8.40
CA SER A 245 5.04 12.77 9.46
C SER A 245 5.13 14.19 8.91
N GLU A 246 4.71 15.19 9.69
CA GLU A 246 4.89 16.61 9.34
C GLU A 246 6.36 17.02 9.15
N LYS A 247 7.30 16.23 9.70
CA LYS A 247 8.74 16.48 9.58
C LYS A 247 9.34 15.80 8.36
N GLY A 248 8.56 14.98 7.64
CA GLY A 248 8.99 14.20 6.50
C GLY A 248 8.91 12.70 6.73
N LEU A 249 9.75 11.97 6.00
CA LEU A 249 9.73 10.53 5.91
C LEU A 249 10.77 9.90 6.82
N SER A 250 10.37 8.81 7.47
CA SER A 250 11.28 7.91 8.20
C SER A 250 11.07 6.49 7.71
N LYS A 251 12.16 5.74 7.50
CA LYS A 251 12.06 4.34 7.07
C LYS A 251 11.39 3.51 8.16
N TYR A 252 10.42 2.69 7.77
CA TYR A 252 9.63 1.87 8.69
C TYR A 252 9.79 0.37 8.44
N ALA A 253 9.73 -0.06 7.18
CA ALA A 253 10.07 -1.41 6.79
C ALA A 253 10.91 -1.40 5.51
N TYR A 254 11.79 -2.39 5.39
CA TYR A 254 12.65 -2.60 4.23
C TYR A 254 12.37 -3.96 3.63
N PHE A 255 12.01 -4.01 2.35
CA PHE A 255 11.82 -5.22 1.57
C PHE A 255 13.16 -5.63 0.96
N ASN A 256 13.82 -6.63 1.53
CA ASN A 256 15.05 -7.18 0.95
C ASN A 256 14.71 -8.03 -0.28
N LEU A 257 14.76 -7.46 -1.47
CA LEU A 257 14.43 -8.16 -2.72
C LEU A 257 15.60 -8.97 -3.30
N GLY A 258 16.84 -8.70 -2.89
CA GLY A 258 18.03 -9.34 -3.44
C GLY A 258 18.09 -9.20 -4.96
N GLU A 259 18.28 -10.32 -5.68
CA GLU A 259 18.32 -10.33 -7.15
C GLU A 259 16.96 -10.05 -7.82
N PHE A 260 15.86 -10.05 -7.06
CA PHE A 260 14.55 -9.67 -7.58
C PHE A 260 14.32 -8.16 -7.57
N ASP A 261 15.27 -7.35 -7.09
CA ASP A 261 15.16 -5.89 -7.11
C ASP A 261 15.32 -5.31 -8.53
N ILE A 262 14.67 -4.19 -8.80
CA ILE A 262 14.84 -3.43 -10.04
C ILE A 262 15.76 -2.25 -9.76
N ASP A 263 16.87 -2.15 -10.49
CA ASP A 263 17.69 -0.95 -10.46
C ASP A 263 17.04 0.14 -11.31
N TRP A 264 16.18 0.93 -10.66
CA TRP A 264 15.44 2.03 -11.30
C TRP A 264 16.32 3.17 -11.84
N ASN A 265 17.64 3.13 -11.65
CA ASN A 265 18.59 4.10 -12.21
C ASN A 265 19.17 3.69 -13.58
N LYS A 266 18.73 2.55 -14.13
CA LYS A 266 19.17 2.06 -15.44
C LYS A 266 18.04 2.10 -16.45
N GLU A 267 18.38 1.93 -17.72
CA GLU A 267 17.38 1.68 -18.76
C GLU A 267 16.65 0.37 -18.45
N ILE A 268 15.35 0.46 -18.18
CA ILE A 268 14.51 -0.68 -17.84
C ILE A 268 13.88 -1.24 -19.10
N ILE A 269 14.13 -2.52 -19.37
CA ILE A 269 13.41 -3.24 -20.43
C ILE A 269 12.20 -3.99 -19.85
N GLN A 270 11.15 -4.15 -20.66
CA GLN A 270 9.88 -4.74 -20.21
C GLN A 270 10.06 -6.13 -19.55
N SER A 271 11.02 -6.93 -20.00
CA SER A 271 11.31 -8.25 -19.42
C SER A 271 11.88 -8.21 -18.01
N GLU A 272 12.59 -7.15 -17.62
CA GLU A 272 13.10 -6.99 -16.25
C GLU A 272 11.94 -6.80 -15.29
N ILE A 273 10.99 -5.94 -15.65
CA ILE A 273 9.75 -5.76 -14.91
C ILE A 273 9.13 -7.14 -14.65
N TYR A 274 8.86 -7.95 -15.69
CA TYR A 274 8.25 -9.29 -15.52
C TYR A 274 9.01 -10.26 -14.60
N ASN A 275 10.34 -10.18 -14.54
CA ASN A 275 11.15 -11.16 -13.79
C ASN A 275 11.51 -10.69 -12.37
N ASN A 276 11.16 -9.47 -12.02
CA ASN A 276 11.51 -8.84 -10.76
C ASN A 276 10.26 -8.62 -9.90
N ILE A 277 10.47 -8.36 -8.61
CA ILE A 277 9.39 -8.14 -7.65
C ILE A 277 9.14 -6.64 -7.52
N ILE A 278 7.88 -6.24 -7.70
CA ILE A 278 7.44 -4.86 -7.46
C ILE A 278 6.39 -4.89 -6.36
N ILE A 279 6.69 -4.27 -5.21
CA ILE A 279 5.71 -4.12 -4.12
C ILE A 279 4.74 -2.99 -4.49
N ILE A 280 3.48 -3.36 -4.73
CA ILE A 280 2.43 -2.47 -5.23
C ILE A 280 1.65 -1.81 -4.10
N ASN A 281 1.27 -2.58 -3.08
CA ASN A 281 0.45 -2.06 -2.00
C ASN A 281 0.80 -2.71 -0.66
N THR A 282 0.47 -2.02 0.44
CA THR A 282 0.66 -2.51 1.80
C THR A 282 -0.56 -2.23 2.66
N TYR A 283 -0.83 -3.14 3.59
CA TYR A 283 -1.79 -2.95 4.68
C TYR A 283 -1.15 -3.40 5.98
N GLU A 284 -1.73 -2.97 7.10
CA GLU A 284 -1.12 -3.26 8.38
C GLU A 284 -2.17 -3.49 9.47
N SER A 285 -1.88 -4.48 10.31
CA SER A 285 -2.60 -4.78 11.56
C SER A 285 -1.58 -4.80 12.70
N GLU A 286 -2.04 -5.01 13.93
CA GLU A 286 -1.13 -5.10 15.09
C GLU A 286 -0.03 -6.15 14.91
N ALA A 287 -0.40 -7.35 14.45
CA ALA A 287 0.53 -8.48 14.34
C ALA A 287 1.24 -8.59 12.98
N TYR A 288 0.66 -8.01 11.92
CA TYR A 288 1.09 -8.30 10.54
C TYR A 288 1.23 -7.07 9.66
N ILE A 289 2.23 -7.10 8.76
CA ILE A 289 2.29 -6.25 7.57
C ILE A 289 1.89 -7.13 6.39
N PHE A 290 0.81 -6.76 5.72
CA PHE A 290 0.36 -7.40 4.48
C PHE A 290 0.91 -6.62 3.30
N PHE A 291 1.30 -7.30 2.24
CA PHE A 291 1.79 -6.63 1.04
C PHE A 291 1.34 -7.36 -0.22
N ILE A 292 0.99 -6.56 -1.22
CA ILE A 292 0.66 -7.01 -2.56
C ILE A 292 1.86 -6.69 -3.43
N TYR A 293 2.31 -7.67 -4.19
CA TYR A 293 3.43 -7.50 -5.10
C TYR A 293 3.13 -8.16 -6.44
N TRP A 294 3.78 -7.66 -7.48
CA TRP A 294 3.72 -8.26 -8.79
C TRP A 294 5.02 -8.97 -9.10
N TYR A 295 4.90 -10.17 -9.65
CA TYR A 295 6.01 -11.05 -9.97
C TYR A 295 5.58 -12.04 -11.05
N ARG A 296 6.41 -12.22 -12.10
CA ARG A 296 6.15 -13.17 -13.20
C ARG A 296 4.79 -12.97 -13.88
N GLY A 297 4.40 -11.72 -14.09
CA GLY A 297 3.17 -11.39 -14.80
C GLY A 297 1.89 -11.44 -13.96
N SER A 298 1.97 -11.80 -12.68
CA SER A 298 0.79 -11.98 -11.83
C SER A 298 0.91 -11.27 -10.48
N ILE A 299 -0.24 -10.97 -9.87
CA ILE A 299 -0.33 -10.38 -8.53
C ILE A 299 -0.16 -11.50 -7.49
N LYS A 300 0.54 -11.19 -6.40
CA LYS A 300 0.84 -12.09 -5.30
C LYS A 300 0.60 -11.37 -3.97
N TYR A 301 0.18 -12.12 -2.95
CA TYR A 301 -0.18 -11.56 -1.65
C TYR A 301 0.71 -12.20 -0.57
N GLY A 302 1.57 -11.39 0.04
CA GLY A 302 2.47 -11.83 1.12
C GLY A 302 2.06 -11.29 2.49
N VAL A 303 2.53 -11.97 3.53
CA VAL A 303 2.29 -11.58 4.94
C VAL A 303 3.61 -11.60 5.69
N TYR A 304 3.89 -10.56 6.44
CA TYR A 304 5.02 -10.52 7.37
C TYR A 304 4.50 -10.44 8.80
N ASN A 305 4.91 -11.39 9.64
CA ASN A 305 4.59 -11.40 11.06
C ASN A 305 5.63 -10.59 11.84
N LYS A 306 5.17 -9.53 12.51
CA LYS A 306 6.04 -8.57 13.21
C LYS A 306 6.70 -9.17 14.46
N ALA A 307 6.04 -10.11 15.13
CA ALA A 307 6.49 -10.67 16.40
C ALA A 307 7.63 -11.69 16.21
N ASN A 308 7.50 -12.59 15.25
CA ASN A 308 8.52 -13.61 14.95
C ASN A 308 9.41 -13.25 13.75
N GLN A 309 9.16 -12.10 13.10
CA GLN A 309 9.91 -11.57 11.97
C GLN A 309 9.99 -12.54 10.77
N THR A 310 8.90 -13.27 10.51
CA THR A 310 8.81 -14.26 9.44
C THR A 310 7.88 -13.81 8.32
N SER A 311 8.32 -13.99 7.07
CA SER A 311 7.52 -13.78 5.86
C SER A 311 6.85 -15.09 5.44
N TYR A 312 5.58 -15.00 5.06
CA TYR A 312 4.80 -16.04 4.41
C TYR A 312 4.49 -15.58 2.98
N LEU A 313 4.86 -16.40 2.00
CA LEU A 313 4.84 -16.02 0.59
C LEU A 313 4.15 -17.12 -0.24
N PRO A 314 3.34 -16.76 -1.24
CA PRO A 314 2.63 -17.71 -2.08
C PRO A 314 3.58 -18.54 -2.95
N GLU A 315 3.01 -19.56 -3.60
CA GLU A 315 3.74 -20.42 -4.52
C GLU A 315 4.41 -19.67 -5.67
N HIS A 316 5.46 -20.28 -6.22
CA HIS A 316 6.32 -19.66 -7.22
C HIS A 316 5.83 -19.90 -8.66
N ASN A 317 4.52 -19.77 -8.88
CA ASN A 317 3.86 -20.04 -10.16
C ASN A 317 3.55 -18.73 -10.94
N TRP A 318 2.97 -18.88 -12.13
CA TRP A 318 2.61 -17.77 -13.03
C TRP A 318 1.17 -17.25 -12.86
N MET A 319 0.43 -17.73 -11.86
CA MET A 319 -0.98 -17.38 -11.60
C MET A 319 -1.10 -16.38 -10.44
N GLU A 320 -2.27 -15.79 -10.26
CA GLU A 320 -2.55 -14.95 -9.09
C GLU A 320 -2.80 -15.83 -7.86
N ASP A 321 -1.94 -15.70 -6.85
CA ASP A 321 -1.97 -16.51 -5.63
C ASP A 321 -2.19 -15.62 -4.41
N GLY A 322 -3.25 -15.92 -3.66
CA GLY A 322 -3.63 -15.22 -2.44
C GLY A 322 -3.18 -15.95 -1.18
N PHE A 323 -3.93 -15.77 -0.10
CA PHE A 323 -3.76 -16.56 1.10
C PHE A 323 -4.50 -17.88 0.95
N VAL A 324 -3.77 -18.97 1.15
CA VAL A 324 -4.26 -20.34 0.90
C VAL A 324 -5.36 -20.66 1.90
N ASP A 325 -6.55 -21.00 1.40
CA ASP A 325 -7.64 -21.40 2.27
C ASP A 325 -7.53 -22.85 2.73
N ASP A 326 -6.72 -23.09 3.75
CA ASP A 326 -6.59 -24.39 4.41
C ASP A 326 -7.68 -24.67 5.47
N LEU A 327 -8.61 -23.74 5.68
CA LEU A 327 -9.73 -23.90 6.61
C LEU A 327 -10.93 -24.60 5.94
N LEU A 328 -11.32 -24.16 4.75
CA LEU A 328 -12.43 -24.75 4.00
C LEU A 328 -11.99 -25.41 2.69
N GLY A 329 -10.74 -25.23 2.28
CA GLY A 329 -10.28 -25.66 0.96
C GLY A 329 -10.95 -24.85 -0.15
N PHE A 330 -11.32 -23.59 0.10
CA PHE A 330 -11.93 -22.70 -0.88
C PHE A 330 -10.89 -22.01 -1.78
N ILE A 331 -11.34 -21.03 -2.55
CA ILE A 331 -10.50 -20.15 -3.35
C ILE A 331 -9.62 -19.31 -2.41
N ASP A 332 -8.38 -19.06 -2.82
CA ASP A 332 -7.44 -18.21 -2.11
C ASP A 332 -8.04 -16.84 -1.76
N PHE A 333 -7.74 -16.37 -0.55
CA PHE A 333 -8.21 -15.08 -0.07
C PHE A 333 -7.28 -13.96 -0.59
N ARG A 334 -7.83 -13.03 -1.38
CA ARG A 334 -7.09 -11.94 -2.02
C ARG A 334 -7.52 -10.57 -1.47
N PRO A 335 -6.90 -10.08 -0.39
CA PRO A 335 -7.37 -8.88 0.32
C PRO A 335 -7.25 -7.60 -0.54
N GLN A 336 -8.32 -6.83 -0.56
CA GLN A 336 -8.39 -5.51 -1.22
C GLN A 336 -8.38 -4.34 -0.23
N SER A 337 -8.75 -4.58 1.02
CA SER A 337 -8.70 -3.58 2.09
C SER A 337 -8.61 -4.25 3.47
N ILE A 338 -8.30 -3.45 4.48
CA ILE A 338 -8.40 -3.80 5.90
C ILE A 338 -9.25 -2.74 6.60
N ASN A 339 -10.08 -3.06 7.58
CA ASN A 339 -10.86 -2.05 8.31
C ASN A 339 -10.33 -1.78 9.72
N GLU A 340 -10.94 -0.80 10.41
CA GLU A 340 -10.61 -0.40 11.77
C GLU A 340 -10.88 -1.48 12.84
N HIS A 341 -11.50 -2.61 12.46
CA HIS A 341 -11.79 -3.76 13.32
C HIS A 341 -10.82 -4.92 13.11
N ASN A 342 -9.69 -4.71 12.41
CA ASN A 342 -8.74 -5.75 12.02
C ASN A 342 -9.39 -6.86 11.16
N GLU A 343 -10.26 -6.48 10.23
CA GLU A 343 -10.87 -7.39 9.28
C GLU A 343 -10.33 -7.12 7.87
N LEU A 344 -9.82 -8.16 7.21
CA LEU A 344 -9.47 -8.10 5.79
C LEU A 344 -10.70 -8.35 4.93
N VAL A 345 -10.81 -7.63 3.82
CA VAL A 345 -11.95 -7.73 2.91
C VAL A 345 -11.46 -8.13 1.52
N ALA A 346 -12.08 -9.15 0.93
CA ALA A 346 -11.79 -9.64 -0.41
C ALA A 346 -13.07 -9.80 -1.22
N SER A 347 -12.96 -9.72 -2.54
CA SER A 347 -14.06 -10.04 -3.46
C SER A 347 -13.75 -11.30 -4.25
N PHE A 348 -14.75 -12.16 -4.40
CA PHE A 348 -14.68 -13.42 -5.14
C PHE A 348 -15.60 -13.31 -6.36
N PRO A 349 -15.03 -13.26 -7.58
CA PRO A 349 -15.81 -13.29 -8.80
C PRO A 349 -16.64 -14.57 -8.89
N THR A 350 -17.87 -14.44 -9.39
CA THR A 350 -18.83 -15.55 -9.42
C THR A 350 -18.36 -16.70 -10.29
N PHE A 351 -17.62 -16.42 -11.38
CA PHE A 351 -17.06 -17.47 -12.24
C PHE A 351 -16.06 -18.39 -11.49
N GLU A 352 -15.23 -17.85 -10.58
CA GLU A 352 -14.31 -18.67 -9.78
C GLU A 352 -15.07 -19.56 -8.82
N ILE A 353 -16.13 -19.03 -8.20
CA ILE A 353 -16.99 -19.76 -7.27
C ILE A 353 -17.72 -20.89 -7.99
N LEU A 354 -18.29 -20.61 -9.16
CA LEU A 354 -18.96 -21.63 -9.97
C LEU A 354 -17.99 -22.71 -10.43
N PHE A 355 -16.79 -22.33 -10.89
CA PHE A 355 -15.74 -23.28 -11.24
C PHE A 355 -15.35 -24.15 -10.05
N PHE A 356 -15.15 -23.54 -8.88
CA PHE A 356 -14.84 -24.24 -7.64
C PHE A 356 -15.95 -25.24 -7.25
N LEU A 357 -17.21 -24.80 -7.21
CA LEU A 357 -18.33 -25.65 -6.82
C LEU A 357 -18.54 -26.82 -7.79
N ASN A 358 -18.32 -26.59 -9.09
CA ASN A 358 -18.40 -27.63 -10.11
C ASN A 358 -17.26 -28.67 -10.01
N SER A 359 -16.16 -28.36 -9.32
CA SER A 359 -15.08 -29.33 -9.08
C SER A 359 -15.47 -30.42 -8.07
N TYR A 360 -16.54 -30.20 -7.28
CA TYR A 360 -17.10 -31.21 -6.39
C TYR A 360 -18.05 -32.13 -7.15
N GLY A 361 -17.74 -33.44 -7.15
CA GLY A 361 -18.61 -34.45 -7.77
C GLY A 361 -19.90 -34.74 -7.00
N ASP A 362 -19.93 -34.49 -5.69
CA ASP A 362 -21.12 -34.64 -4.83
C ASP A 362 -21.30 -33.42 -3.93
N GLU A 363 -22.54 -32.97 -3.80
CA GLU A 363 -22.97 -31.86 -2.97
C GLU A 363 -22.71 -32.07 -1.47
N SER A 364 -22.68 -33.32 -1.01
CA SER A 364 -22.42 -33.65 0.39
C SER A 364 -21.01 -33.25 0.84
N SER A 365 -20.08 -33.18 -0.12
CA SER A 365 -18.66 -32.88 0.06
C SER A 365 -18.34 -31.39 0.19
N ILE A 366 -19.28 -30.49 -0.15
CA ILE A 366 -19.07 -29.04 -0.05
C ILE A 366 -19.10 -28.62 1.44
N PRO A 367 -18.10 -27.87 1.93
CA PRO A 367 -18.07 -27.35 3.30
C PRO A 367 -19.36 -26.59 3.64
N LYS A 368 -19.90 -26.82 4.85
CA LYS A 368 -21.17 -26.23 5.29
C LYS A 368 -21.24 -24.70 5.11
N PRO A 369 -20.21 -23.91 5.46
CA PRO A 369 -20.23 -22.45 5.28
C PRO A 369 -20.40 -22.02 3.81
N LEU A 370 -19.89 -22.82 2.86
CA LEU A 370 -19.91 -22.50 1.44
C LEU A 370 -21.20 -22.95 0.74
N LYS A 371 -22.05 -23.76 1.39
CA LYS A 371 -23.29 -24.26 0.77
C LYS A 371 -24.25 -23.14 0.37
N ALA A 372 -24.24 -22.02 1.10
CA ALA A 372 -25.05 -20.86 0.75
C ALA A 372 -24.67 -20.25 -0.61
N LEU A 373 -23.41 -20.40 -1.04
CA LEU A 373 -22.91 -19.82 -2.29
C LEU A 373 -23.42 -20.55 -3.55
N LYS A 374 -24.10 -21.70 -3.40
CA LYS A 374 -24.72 -22.42 -4.53
C LYS A 374 -25.80 -21.63 -5.27
N MET A 375 -26.37 -20.61 -4.62
CA MET A 375 -27.40 -19.77 -5.24
C MET A 375 -26.82 -18.70 -6.19
N VAL A 376 -25.50 -18.49 -6.15
CA VAL A 376 -24.78 -17.58 -7.04
C VAL A 376 -24.87 -18.09 -8.47
N LYS A 377 -25.10 -17.19 -9.41
CA LYS A 377 -25.18 -17.47 -10.85
C LYS A 377 -24.13 -16.69 -11.61
N ASP A 378 -23.92 -17.12 -12.85
CA ASP A 378 -23.07 -16.38 -13.77
C ASP A 378 -23.66 -14.98 -14.02
N GLY A 379 -22.80 -13.97 -13.99
CA GLY A 379 -23.19 -12.56 -14.10
C GLY A 379 -23.79 -11.91 -12.84
N ASP A 380 -23.93 -12.64 -11.73
CA ASP A 380 -24.21 -12.04 -10.43
C ASP A 380 -23.03 -11.15 -9.96
N ASN A 381 -23.31 -10.21 -9.08
CA ASN A 381 -22.33 -9.45 -8.32
C ASN A 381 -21.40 -10.41 -7.52
N PRO A 382 -20.16 -9.99 -7.24
CA PRO A 382 -19.20 -10.78 -6.45
C PRO A 382 -19.75 -11.19 -5.07
N VAL A 383 -19.21 -12.29 -4.55
CA VAL A 383 -19.31 -12.64 -3.13
C VAL A 383 -18.17 -11.94 -2.39
N ILE A 384 -18.46 -11.35 -1.23
CA ILE A 384 -17.45 -10.68 -0.40
C ILE A 384 -17.04 -11.59 0.74
N GLY A 385 -15.73 -11.80 0.90
CA GLY A 385 -15.16 -12.46 2.06
C GLY A 385 -14.66 -11.43 3.07
N ILE A 386 -15.04 -11.58 4.33
CA ILE A 386 -14.59 -10.74 5.44
C ILE A 386 -13.90 -11.64 6.45
N ALA A 387 -12.57 -11.51 6.55
CA ALA A 387 -11.74 -12.34 7.41
C ALA A 387 -11.33 -11.57 8.67
N THR A 388 -11.69 -12.09 9.84
CA THR A 388 -11.27 -11.53 11.13
C THR A 388 -9.88 -12.07 11.49
N LEU A 389 -8.93 -11.18 11.79
CA LEU A 389 -7.58 -11.57 12.20
C LEU A 389 -7.54 -12.13 13.64
N LYS A 390 -6.55 -12.98 13.93
CA LYS A 390 -6.34 -13.64 15.24
C LYS A 390 -5.79 -12.71 16.33
#